data_AF-A0A820HW71-F1
#
_entry.id   AF-A0A820HW71-F1
#
_cell.length_a   1.000
_cell.length_b   1.000
_cell.length_c   1.000
_cell.angle_alpha   90.00
_cell.angle_beta   90.00
_cell.angle_gamma   90.00
#
_symmetry.space_group_name_H-M   'P 1'
#
loop_
_entity.id
_entity.type
_entity.pdbx_description
1 polymer ?
#
loop_
_entity_poly.entity_id
_entity_poly.type
_entity_poly.pdbx_seq_one_letter_code
_entity_poly.pdbx_strand_id
1 'polypeptide(L)'
;LRQLMKIHSFVRENAGKIISQPKKSTDPFLSSEFSHFNQYLYFLYAPTLIFRDVYPRTSTIRWNVVFKMFGQYLTCGFLVYHILAYSWMPVFTRCFTETELTLKSAITSIFDLMLPGVLIIILCYYGFFYCWLNGFAELLRFADRMFHEDWWNSASS
;
A
#
# COMPACT_ATOMS: atom_id res chain seq x y z
N LEU A 1 4.24 -12.57 -5.77
CA LEU A 1 3.13 -12.29 -6.72
C LEU A 1 3.25 -10.95 -7.46
N ARG A 2 3.34 -9.79 -6.76
CA ARG A 2 3.36 -8.45 -7.39
C ARG A 2 4.39 -8.30 -8.52
N GLN A 3 5.62 -8.78 -8.33
CA GLN A 3 6.67 -8.64 -9.35
C GLN A 3 6.42 -9.47 -10.60
N LEU A 4 5.79 -10.64 -10.45
CA LEU A 4 5.45 -11.53 -11.56
C LEU A 4 4.38 -10.91 -12.48
N MET A 5 3.36 -10.26 -11.89
CA MET A 5 2.33 -9.54 -12.67
C MET A 5 2.94 -8.36 -13.45
N LYS A 6 3.89 -7.64 -12.84
CA LYS A 6 4.60 -6.53 -13.48
C LYS A 6 5.45 -6.99 -14.66
N ILE A 7 6.21 -8.07 -14.48
CA ILE A 7 7.01 -8.68 -15.56
C ILE A 7 6.10 -9.12 -16.70
N HIS A 8 4.99 -9.80 -16.41
CA HIS A 8 4.04 -10.24 -17.44
C HIS A 8 3.43 -9.06 -18.22
N SER A 9 3.00 -8.00 -17.54
CA SER A 9 2.50 -6.79 -18.21
C SER A 9 3.56 -6.12 -19.09
N PHE A 10 4.81 -6.08 -18.63
CA PHE A 10 5.91 -5.47 -19.40
C PHE A 10 6.25 -6.29 -20.64
N VAL A 11 6.34 -7.62 -20.52
CA VAL A 11 6.62 -8.51 -21.66
C VAL A 11 5.50 -8.42 -22.68
N ARG A 12 4.22 -8.44 -22.25
CA ARG A 12 3.08 -8.37 -23.16
C ARG A 12 3.05 -7.07 -23.97
N GLU A 13 3.29 -5.94 -23.32
CA GLU A 13 3.24 -4.62 -23.97
C GLU A 13 4.42 -4.39 -24.93
N ASN A 14 5.63 -4.83 -24.55
CA ASN A 14 6.81 -4.70 -25.41
C ASN A 14 6.84 -5.73 -26.54
N ALA A 15 6.34 -6.96 -26.32
CA ALA A 15 6.24 -7.96 -27.37
C ALA A 15 5.38 -7.48 -28.55
N GLY A 16 4.24 -6.82 -28.27
CA GLY A 16 3.41 -6.21 -29.31
C GLY A 16 4.14 -5.13 -30.12
N LYS A 17 4.94 -4.28 -29.45
CA LYS A 17 5.70 -3.21 -30.10
C LYS A 17 6.86 -3.73 -30.95
N ILE A 18 7.61 -4.74 -30.46
CA ILE A 18 8.72 -5.37 -31.17
C ILE A 18 8.24 -6.08 -32.43
N ILE A 19 7.06 -6.71 -32.40
CA ILE A 19 6.45 -7.37 -33.58
C ILE A 19 6.04 -6.34 -34.64
N SER A 20 5.67 -5.12 -34.23
CA SER A 20 5.18 -4.06 -35.13
C SER A 20 6.24 -3.14 -35.72
N GLN A 21 7.48 -3.12 -35.20
CA GLN A 21 8.53 -2.19 -35.66
C GLN A 21 9.46 -2.82 -36.72
N PRO A 22 9.63 -2.19 -37.90
CA PRO A 22 10.67 -2.60 -38.85
C PRO A 22 12.06 -2.17 -38.34
N LYS A 23 13.04 -3.09 -38.47
CA LYS A 23 14.46 -2.89 -38.10
C LYS A 23 14.99 -1.55 -38.62
N LYS A 24 15.26 -0.60 -37.72
CA LYS A 24 15.97 0.64 -38.05
C LYS A 24 17.32 0.64 -37.34
N SER A 25 18.39 0.63 -38.15
CA SER A 25 19.79 0.75 -37.74
C SER A 25 20.15 2.22 -37.46
N THR A 26 21.19 2.40 -36.60
CA THR A 26 22.00 3.63 -36.37
C THR A 26 21.70 4.40 -35.08
N ASP A 27 22.30 3.92 -33.98
CA ASP A 27 22.68 4.64 -32.74
C ASP A 27 21.72 5.64 -32.07
N PRO A 28 20.41 5.33 -31.86
CA PRO A 28 19.58 5.93 -30.83
C PRO A 28 19.25 4.88 -29.74
N PHE A 29 19.86 3.69 -29.84
CA PHE A 29 19.50 2.50 -29.08
C PHE A 29 19.90 2.65 -27.63
N LEU A 30 21.05 3.27 -27.34
CA LEU A 30 21.55 3.43 -25.98
C LEU A 30 20.74 4.45 -25.17
N SER A 31 20.32 5.56 -25.80
CA SER A 31 19.45 6.56 -25.17
C SER A 31 18.00 6.06 -25.04
N SER A 32 17.53 5.30 -26.03
CA SER A 32 16.26 4.56 -25.99
C SER A 32 16.26 3.53 -24.85
N GLU A 33 17.28 2.67 -24.76
CA GLU A 33 17.42 1.66 -23.70
C GLU A 33 17.53 2.27 -22.32
N PHE A 34 18.35 3.33 -22.14
CA PHE A 34 18.45 4.01 -20.84
C PHE A 34 17.14 4.67 -20.43
N SER A 35 16.40 5.26 -21.38
CA SER A 35 15.08 5.84 -21.12
C SER A 35 14.06 4.75 -20.77
N HIS A 36 14.06 3.62 -21.50
CA HIS A 36 13.19 2.48 -21.24
C HIS A 36 13.50 1.79 -19.90
N PHE A 37 14.78 1.70 -19.52
CA PHE A 37 15.19 1.14 -18.23
C PHE A 37 14.77 2.04 -17.06
N ASN A 38 14.96 3.36 -17.17
CA ASN A 38 14.47 4.31 -16.17
C ASN A 38 12.94 4.32 -16.05
N GLN A 39 12.21 4.15 -17.16
CA GLN A 39 10.75 4.00 -17.17
C GLN A 39 10.31 2.68 -16.54
N TYR A 40 11.04 1.58 -16.77
CA TYR A 40 10.77 0.28 -16.15
C TYR A 40 11.04 0.31 -14.63
N LEU A 41 12.15 0.93 -14.20
CA LEU A 41 12.43 1.17 -12.79
C LEU A 41 11.31 2.00 -12.15
N TYR A 42 10.88 3.07 -12.80
CA TYR A 42 9.75 3.87 -12.33
C TYR A 42 8.46 3.04 -12.23
N PHE A 43 8.15 2.21 -13.22
CA PHE A 43 7.03 1.27 -13.18
C PHE A 43 7.14 0.26 -12.03
N LEU A 44 8.34 -0.21 -11.69
CA LEU A 44 8.56 -1.16 -10.60
C LEU A 44 8.16 -0.60 -9.24
N TYR A 45 8.46 0.68 -9.02
CA TYR A 45 8.12 1.41 -7.80
C TYR A 45 6.70 2.00 -7.82
N ALA A 46 6.20 2.40 -9.00
CA ALA A 46 4.84 2.89 -9.15
C ALA A 46 3.83 1.83 -8.65
N PRO A 47 2.80 2.24 -7.89
CA PRO A 47 1.77 1.34 -7.40
C PRO A 47 0.77 0.91 -8.51
N THR A 48 1.23 0.68 -9.75
CA THR A 48 0.42 0.23 -10.88
C THR A 48 0.82 -1.16 -11.37
N LEU A 49 -0.15 -1.91 -11.89
CA LEU A 49 0.07 -3.24 -12.49
C LEU A 49 0.24 -3.19 -14.02
N ILE A 50 -0.18 -2.10 -14.67
CA ILE A 50 -0.15 -1.94 -16.13
C ILE A 50 1.01 -1.03 -16.51
N PHE A 51 1.91 -1.49 -17.39
CA PHE A 51 3.00 -0.69 -17.96
C PHE A 51 2.47 0.32 -19.00
N ARG A 52 2.92 1.57 -18.95
CA ARG A 52 2.69 2.61 -19.98
C ARG A 52 3.97 3.40 -20.22
N ASP A 53 4.22 3.83 -21.46
CA ASP A 53 5.43 4.59 -21.80
C ASP A 53 5.45 5.99 -21.16
N VAL A 54 4.26 6.59 -20.98
CA VAL A 54 4.07 7.90 -20.36
C VAL A 54 3.00 7.79 -19.28
N TYR A 55 3.39 8.01 -18.03
CA TYR A 55 2.46 8.16 -16.91
C TYR A 55 2.19 9.64 -16.64
N PRO A 56 0.94 10.04 -16.32
CA PRO A 56 0.66 11.38 -15.83
C PRO A 56 1.42 11.58 -14.50
N ARG A 57 2.34 12.55 -14.49
CA ARG A 57 3.14 12.91 -13.31
C ARG A 57 2.71 14.27 -12.79
N THR A 58 2.73 14.44 -11.47
CA THR A 58 2.62 15.78 -10.87
C THR A 58 3.89 16.59 -11.16
N SER A 59 3.74 17.89 -11.41
CA SER A 59 4.84 18.79 -11.78
C SER A 59 5.88 18.97 -10.66
N THR A 60 5.44 18.90 -9.40
CA THR A 60 6.27 19.08 -8.21
C THR A 60 5.91 18.09 -7.11
N ILE A 61 6.90 17.73 -6.28
CA ILE A 61 6.68 16.94 -5.05
C ILE A 61 6.29 17.92 -3.96
N ARG A 62 5.10 17.77 -3.38
CA ARG A 62 4.67 18.60 -2.24
C ARG A 62 5.15 17.93 -0.95
N TRP A 63 6.38 18.24 -0.56
CA TRP A 63 7.03 17.67 0.63
C TRP A 63 6.21 17.83 1.92
N ASN A 64 5.47 18.94 2.06
CA ASN A 64 4.56 19.16 3.20
C ASN A 64 3.48 18.06 3.31
N VAL A 65 2.95 17.60 2.18
CA VAL A 65 1.97 16.52 2.14
C VAL A 65 2.63 15.19 2.51
N VAL A 66 3.83 14.92 1.96
CA VAL A 66 4.60 13.72 2.28
C VAL A 66 4.86 13.63 3.79
N PHE A 67 5.46 14.66 4.39
CA PHE A 67 5.73 14.68 5.83
C PHE A 67 4.48 14.54 6.67
N LYS A 68 3.36 15.17 6.26
CA LYS A 68 2.07 15.01 6.92
C LYS A 68 1.58 13.55 6.88
N MET A 69 1.64 12.90 5.73
CA MET A 69 1.22 11.51 5.57
C MET A 69 2.09 10.54 6.38
N PHE A 70 3.42 10.72 6.36
CA PHE A 70 4.34 9.92 7.19
C PHE A 70 4.12 10.18 8.69
N GLY A 71 3.89 11.43 9.09
CA GLY A 71 3.55 11.77 10.47
C GLY A 71 2.25 11.10 10.92
N GLN A 72 1.22 11.08 10.07
CA GLN A 72 -0.03 10.36 10.34
C GLN A 72 0.18 8.84 10.43
N TYR A 73 1.03 8.26 9.59
CA TYR A 73 1.39 6.85 9.65
C TYR A 73 2.08 6.48 10.97
N LEU A 74 3.07 7.27 11.39
CA LEU A 74 3.74 7.08 12.69
C LEU A 74 2.77 7.22 13.86
N THR A 75 1.87 8.21 13.79
CA THR A 75 0.82 8.40 14.80
C THR A 75 -0.11 7.19 14.88
N CYS A 76 -0.54 6.63 13.75
CA CYS A 76 -1.34 5.41 13.72
C CYS A 76 -0.60 4.23 14.34
N GLY A 77 0.68 4.04 14.02
CA GLY A 77 1.51 2.99 14.63
C GLY A 77 1.65 3.15 16.15
N PHE A 78 1.85 4.38 16.62
CA PHE A 78 1.91 4.70 18.04
C PHE A 78 0.56 4.43 18.75
N LEU A 79 -0.56 4.80 18.14
CA LEU A 79 -1.90 4.50 18.66
C LEU A 79 -2.16 3.00 18.74
N VAL A 80 -1.81 2.23 17.71
CA VAL A 80 -1.92 0.76 17.74
C VAL A 80 -1.08 0.17 18.87
N TYR A 81 0.17 0.61 19.03
CA TYR A 81 1.03 0.19 20.14
C TYR A 81 0.37 0.51 21.50
N HIS A 82 -0.16 1.72 21.67
CA HIS A 82 -0.88 2.10 22.88
C HIS A 82 -2.10 1.21 23.14
N ILE A 83 -2.95 0.97 22.13
CA ILE A 83 -4.14 0.12 22.30
C ILE A 83 -3.73 -1.30 22.71
N LEU A 84 -2.68 -1.87 22.10
CA LEU A 84 -2.17 -3.18 22.49
C LEU A 84 -1.63 -3.17 23.93
N ALA A 85 -0.82 -2.17 24.28
CA ALA A 85 -0.20 -2.07 25.60
C ALA A 85 -1.25 -1.87 26.72
N TYR A 86 -2.30 -1.08 26.49
CA TYR A 86 -3.29 -0.74 27.52
C TYR A 86 -4.51 -1.63 27.53
N SER A 87 -4.97 -2.13 26.38
CA SER A 87 -6.19 -2.95 26.31
C SER A 87 -5.87 -4.44 26.24
N TRP A 88 -4.84 -4.85 25.49
CA TRP A 88 -4.58 -6.28 25.26
C TRP A 88 -3.73 -6.89 26.37
N MET A 89 -2.65 -6.22 26.80
CA MET A 89 -1.79 -6.71 27.88
C MET A 89 -2.55 -7.12 29.16
N PRO A 90 -3.47 -6.31 29.73
CA PRO A 90 -4.18 -6.71 30.95
C PRO A 90 -5.09 -7.93 30.74
N VAL A 91 -5.70 -8.07 29.55
CA VAL A 91 -6.53 -9.23 29.22
C VAL A 91 -5.66 -10.49 29.09
N PHE A 92 -4.50 -10.38 28.43
CA PHE A 92 -3.55 -11.50 28.36
C PHE A 92 -3.04 -11.90 29.74
N THR A 93 -2.62 -10.93 30.57
CA THR A 93 -2.16 -11.23 31.94
C THR A 93 -3.26 -11.92 32.75
N ARG A 94 -4.53 -11.51 32.63
CA ARG A 94 -5.67 -12.18 33.27
C ARG A 94 -5.81 -13.63 32.79
N CYS A 95 -5.78 -13.86 31.48
CA CYS A 95 -5.89 -15.20 30.89
C CYS A 95 -4.72 -16.13 31.27
N PHE A 96 -3.49 -15.61 31.40
CA PHE A 96 -2.33 -16.42 31.79
C PHE A 96 -2.22 -16.66 33.30
N THR A 97 -2.82 -15.81 34.12
CA THR A 97 -2.79 -15.94 35.59
C THR A 97 -3.93 -16.84 36.09
N GLU A 98 -5.06 -16.90 35.39
CA GLU A 98 -6.14 -17.83 35.73
C GLU A 98 -5.75 -19.28 35.37
N THR A 99 -5.64 -20.14 36.38
CA THR A 99 -5.31 -21.57 36.24
C THR A 99 -6.45 -22.40 35.63
N GLU A 100 -7.70 -21.92 35.70
CA GLU A 100 -8.87 -22.55 35.06
C GLU A 100 -9.62 -21.54 34.18
N LEU A 101 -9.36 -21.60 32.87
CA LEU A 101 -10.10 -20.81 31.88
C LEU A 101 -11.53 -21.33 31.74
N THR A 102 -12.46 -20.70 32.46
CA THR A 102 -13.89 -20.98 32.33
C THR A 102 -14.42 -20.36 31.02
N LEU A 103 -15.37 -21.03 30.34
CA LEU A 103 -16.03 -20.51 29.12
C LEU A 103 -16.56 -19.07 29.28
N LYS A 104 -17.11 -18.75 30.46
CA LYS A 104 -17.59 -17.40 30.80
C LYS A 104 -16.47 -16.35 30.81
N SER A 105 -15.29 -16.69 31.34
CA SER A 105 -14.10 -15.80 31.38
C SER A 105 -13.55 -15.58 29.97
N ALA A 106 -13.54 -16.64 29.14
CA ALA A 106 -13.15 -16.57 27.73
C ALA A 106 -14.08 -15.65 26.93
N ILE A 107 -15.41 -15.82 27.04
CA ILE A 107 -16.39 -15.00 26.33
C ILE A 107 -16.27 -13.52 26.74
N THR A 108 -16.14 -13.24 28.04
CA THR A 108 -15.98 -11.87 28.55
C THR A 108 -14.71 -11.22 27.98
N SER A 109 -13.60 -11.97 27.96
CA SER A 109 -12.33 -11.49 27.41
C SER A 109 -12.38 -11.25 25.91
N ILE A 110 -13.18 -12.02 25.14
CA ILE A 110 -13.41 -11.77 23.72
C ILE A 110 -14.17 -10.47 23.51
N PHE A 111 -15.23 -10.21 24.29
CA PHE A 111 -15.96 -8.94 24.21
C PHE A 111 -15.09 -7.74 24.60
N ASP A 112 -14.26 -7.89 25.64
CA ASP A 112 -13.30 -6.85 26.07
C ASP A 112 -12.28 -6.52 24.95
N LEU A 113 -11.87 -7.52 24.16
CA LEU A 113 -10.91 -7.36 23.05
C LEU A 113 -11.57 -6.94 21.73
N MET A 114 -12.87 -7.10 21.57
CA MET A 114 -13.58 -6.86 20.31
C MET A 114 -13.46 -5.39 19.88
N LEU A 115 -13.77 -4.46 20.78
CA LEU A 115 -13.73 -3.02 20.50
C LEU A 115 -12.31 -2.51 20.19
N PRO A 116 -11.27 -2.78 21.02
CA PRO A 116 -9.90 -2.40 20.68
C PRO A 116 -9.37 -3.12 19.43
N GLY A 117 -9.80 -4.37 19.19
CA GLY A 117 -9.44 -5.11 17.98
C GLY A 117 -9.98 -4.46 16.69
N VAL A 118 -11.26 -4.07 16.68
CA VAL A 118 -11.85 -3.34 15.55
C VAL A 118 -11.15 -2.01 15.33
N LEU A 119 -10.83 -1.27 16.39
CA LEU A 119 -10.08 -0.01 16.29
C LEU A 119 -8.69 -0.22 15.67
N ILE A 120 -7.96 -1.27 16.07
CA ILE A 120 -6.65 -1.60 15.48
C ILE A 120 -6.80 -1.90 13.99
N ILE A 121 -7.80 -2.70 13.59
CA ILE A 121 -8.04 -3.03 12.18
C ILE A 121 -8.30 -1.76 11.35
N ILE A 122 -9.15 -0.85 11.85
CA ILE A 122 -9.45 0.43 11.18
C ILE A 122 -8.19 1.30 11.09
N LEU A 123 -7.42 1.41 12.17
CA LEU A 123 -6.17 2.19 12.19
C LEU A 123 -5.11 1.61 11.26
N CYS A 124 -4.97 0.28 11.19
CA CYS A 124 -4.06 -0.39 10.27
C CYS A 124 -4.50 -0.17 8.82
N TYR A 125 -5.80 -0.28 8.52
CA TYR A 125 -6.34 0.00 7.20
C TYR A 125 -6.06 1.45 6.79
N TYR A 126 -6.41 2.41 7.64
CA TYR A 126 -6.16 3.83 7.40
C TYR A 126 -4.66 4.13 7.27
N GLY A 127 -3.84 3.68 8.22
CA GLY A 127 -2.40 3.94 8.22
C GLY A 127 -1.72 3.39 6.96
N PHE A 128 -2.03 2.15 6.57
CA PHE A 128 -1.40 1.54 5.41
C PHE A 128 -1.99 2.05 4.08
N PHE A 129 -3.30 1.96 3.89
CA PHE A 129 -3.90 2.29 2.59
C PHE A 129 -3.99 3.79 2.34
N TYR A 130 -4.31 4.59 3.37
CA TYR A 130 -4.42 6.02 3.20
C TYR A 130 -3.05 6.70 3.37
N CYS A 131 -2.43 6.59 4.54
CA CYS A 131 -1.23 7.38 4.82
C CYS A 131 0.00 6.87 4.06
N TRP A 132 0.27 5.56 4.10
CA TRP A 132 1.46 4.99 3.49
C TRP A 132 1.38 5.02 1.96
N LEU A 133 0.31 4.50 1.34
CA LEU A 133 0.19 4.53 -0.13
C LEU A 133 0.11 5.95 -0.70
N ASN A 134 -0.65 6.87 -0.08
CA ASN A 134 -0.69 8.26 -0.59
C ASN A 134 0.63 9.00 -0.37
N GLY A 135 1.33 8.73 0.74
CA GLY A 135 2.68 9.27 0.96
C GLY A 135 3.67 8.80 -0.11
N PHE A 136 3.64 7.51 -0.43
CA PHE A 136 4.44 6.94 -1.53
C PHE A 136 4.00 7.43 -2.91
N ALA A 137 2.70 7.58 -3.17
CA ALA A 137 2.20 8.13 -4.43
C ALA A 137 2.71 9.57 -4.65
N GLU A 138 2.69 10.39 -3.61
CA GLU A 138 3.20 11.77 -3.67
C GLU A 138 4.73 11.81 -3.85
N LEU A 139 5.47 10.91 -3.19
CA LEU A 139 6.93 10.73 -3.41
C LEU A 139 7.25 10.31 -4.84
N LEU A 140 6.46 9.38 -5.39
CA LEU A 140 6.64 8.87 -6.74
C LEU A 140 6.09 9.82 -7.81
N ARG A 141 5.49 10.97 -7.42
CA ARG A 141 4.76 11.89 -8.33
C ARG A 141 3.67 11.19 -9.13
N PHE A 142 3.13 10.10 -8.61
CA PHE A 142 2.10 9.33 -9.25
C PHE A 142 0.77 10.07 -9.07
N ALA A 143 0.22 10.60 -10.17
CA ALA A 143 -0.93 11.51 -10.12
C ALA A 143 -2.26 10.80 -9.85
N ASP A 144 -2.33 9.50 -10.07
CA ASP A 144 -3.56 8.72 -9.88
C ASP A 144 -3.67 8.29 -8.40
N ARG A 145 -4.51 9.03 -7.66
CA ARG A 145 -4.67 8.93 -6.20
C ARG A 145 -5.87 8.07 -5.76
N MET A 146 -6.64 7.51 -6.70
CA MET A 146 -7.77 6.64 -6.39
C MET A 146 -7.30 5.18 -6.29
N PHE A 147 -6.65 4.83 -5.18
CA PHE A 147 -6.36 3.43 -4.87
C PHE A 147 -7.58 2.67 -4.32
N HIS A 148 -8.53 3.39 -3.73
CA HIS A 148 -9.78 2.85 -3.20
C HIS A 148 -10.93 3.79 -3.53
N GLU A 149 -12.03 3.21 -3.98
CA GLU A 149 -13.33 3.90 -3.96
C GLU A 149 -13.94 3.80 -2.54
N ASP A 150 -14.97 4.61 -2.29
CA ASP A 150 -15.73 4.64 -1.05
C ASP A 150 -16.41 3.28 -0.79
N TRP A 151 -15.67 2.34 -0.19
CA TRP A 151 -16.16 1.01 0.17
C TRP A 151 -17.35 1.03 1.13
N TRP A 152 -17.55 2.14 1.83
CA TRP A 152 -18.67 2.37 2.74
C TRP A 152 -19.97 2.75 2.00
N ASN A 153 -19.88 3.12 0.71
CA ASN A 153 -21.02 3.46 -0.16
C ASN A 153 -21.21 2.46 -1.31
N SER A 154 -20.43 1.37 -1.37
CA SER A 154 -20.72 0.32 -2.33
C SER A 154 -22.01 -0.38 -1.91
N ALA A 155 -23.12 -0.04 -2.57
CA ALA A 155 -24.33 -0.86 -2.55
C ALA A 155 -23.92 -2.27 -2.97
N SER A 156 -24.11 -3.21 -2.05
CA SER A 156 -23.86 -4.63 -2.24
C SER A 156 -24.53 -5.14 -3.52
N SER A 157 -23.77 -5.86 -4.34
CA SER A 157 -24.29 -6.70 -5.43
C SER A 157 -25.30 -7.74 -4.93
#